data_AF-U1PDF6-F1
#
_entry.id   AF-U1PDF6-F1
#
_cell.length_a   1.000
_cell.length_b   1.000
_cell.length_c   1.000
_cell.angle_alpha   90.00
_cell.angle_beta   90.00
_cell.angle_gamma   90.00
#
_symmetry.space_group_name_H-M   'P 1'
#
loop_
_entity.id
_entity.type
_entity.pdbx_description
1 polymer ?
#
loop_
_entity_poly.entity_id
_entity_poly.type
_entity_poly.pdbx_seq_one_letter_code
_entity_poly.pdbx_strand_id
1 'polypeptide(L)' 'MSDDTSQRSPLRTDGGSSIEIGFPAVAFGLHAILALALIPFAWNALQAGNLPLVGSLALLSTLILILGAVIRRIAKRRF' A
#
# COMPACT_ATOMS: atom_id res chain seq x y z
N MET A 1 25.15 49.64 -22.14
CA MET A 1 23.70 49.35 -22.22
C MET A 1 23.49 48.38 -23.37
N SER A 2 23.55 47.08 -23.08
CA SER A 2 23.08 45.99 -23.94
C SER A 2 22.82 44.82 -22.99
N ASP A 3 21.59 44.78 -22.50
CA ASP A 3 21.06 43.69 -21.69
C ASP A 3 20.88 42.47 -22.61
N ASP A 4 21.74 41.47 -22.44
CA ASP A 4 21.56 40.15 -23.02
C ASP A 4 20.58 39.36 -22.14
N THR A 5 19.29 39.64 -22.33
CA THR A 5 18.20 38.87 -21.75
C THR A 5 18.07 37.55 -22.51
N SER A 6 19.00 36.63 -22.27
CA SER A 6 18.88 35.24 -22.64
C SER A 6 17.67 34.64 -21.91
N GLN A 7 16.58 34.59 -22.67
CA GLN A 7 15.26 34.10 -22.34
C GLN A 7 15.35 32.62 -21.95
N ARG A 8 15.58 32.34 -20.65
CA ARG A 8 15.40 30.99 -20.09
C ARG A 8 13.90 30.68 -20.14
N SER A 9 13.48 29.96 -21.19
CA SER A 9 12.20 29.24 -21.19
C SER A 9 12.10 28.42 -19.90
N PRO A 10 11.12 28.66 -19.02
CA PRO A 10 10.81 27.67 -18.01
C PRO A 10 10.23 26.50 -18.77
N LEU A 11 11.00 25.42 -18.89
CA LEU A 11 10.48 24.12 -19.27
C LEU A 11 9.40 23.78 -18.24
N ARG A 12 8.15 24.05 -18.62
CA ARG A 12 6.96 23.76 -17.84
C ARG A 12 6.72 22.27 -17.94
N THR A 13 7.32 21.53 -17.01
CA THR A 13 7.05 20.10 -16.80
C THR A 13 5.69 19.96 -16.10
N ASP A 14 4.63 20.30 -16.82
CA ASP A 14 3.28 19.89 -16.46
C ASP A 14 3.12 18.43 -16.89
N GLY A 15 2.76 17.54 -15.96
CA GLY A 15 2.02 16.32 -16.34
C GLY A 15 2.55 14.97 -15.87
N GLY A 16 3.58 14.91 -15.04
CA GLY A 16 3.84 13.71 -14.25
C GLY A 16 3.14 13.85 -12.90
N SER A 17 1.93 13.31 -12.74
CA SER A 17 1.35 13.14 -11.40
C SER A 17 2.23 12.14 -10.65
N SER A 18 3.32 12.62 -10.05
CA SER A 18 4.06 11.92 -9.02
C SER A 18 3.07 11.74 -7.90
N ILE A 19 2.37 10.60 -7.90
CA ILE A 19 1.57 10.19 -6.76
C ILE A 19 2.61 10.02 -5.66
N GLU A 20 2.73 11.03 -4.80
CA GLU A 20 3.42 10.90 -3.53
C GLU A 20 2.60 9.90 -2.70
N ILE A 21 2.71 8.62 -3.05
CA ILE A 21 2.18 7.52 -2.25
C ILE A 21 3.05 7.54 -1.01
N GLY A 22 2.58 8.26 0.01
CA GLY A 22 3.27 8.31 1.28
C GLY A 22 3.52 6.88 1.76
N PHE A 23 4.67 6.66 2.38
CA PHE A 23 5.05 5.40 3.04
C PHE A 23 3.89 4.68 3.77
N PRO A 24 2.94 5.38 4.44
CA PRO A 24 1.80 4.73 5.11
C PRO A 24 0.84 4.01 4.16
N ALA A 25 0.67 4.50 2.93
CA ALA A 25 -0.17 3.87 1.92
C ALA A 25 0.51 2.65 1.31
N VAL A 26 1.83 2.71 1.08
CA VAL A 26 2.63 1.55 0.64
C VAL A 26 2.59 0.43 1.68
N ALA A 27 2.80 0.77 2.96
CA ALA A 27 2.78 -0.19 4.06
C ALA A 27 1.41 -0.89 4.17
N PHE A 28 0.30 -0.14 4.10
CA PHE A 28 -1.03 -0.74 4.10
C PHE A 28 -1.27 -1.61 2.86
N GLY A 29 -0.87 -1.14 1.67
CA GLY A 29 -1.00 -1.89 0.42
C GLY A 29 -0.29 -3.24 0.47
N LEU A 30 0.94 -3.28 1.02
CA LEU A 30 1.69 -4.52 1.19
C LEU A 30 0.95 -5.53 2.08
N HIS A 31 0.40 -5.08 3.21
CA HIS A 31 -0.38 -5.94 4.09
C HIS A 31 -1.67 -6.44 3.41
N ALA A 32 -2.34 -5.59 2.63
CA ALA A 32 -3.51 -6.01 1.86
C ALA A 32 -3.17 -7.07 0.80
N ILE A 33 -2.06 -6.91 0.08
CA ILE A 33 -1.59 -7.90 -0.91
C ILE A 33 -1.26 -9.24 -0.22
N LEU A 34 -0.58 -9.20 0.93
CA LEU A 34 -0.29 -10.40 1.72
C LEU A 34 -1.57 -11.11 2.18
N ALA A 35 -2.56 -10.36 2.67
CA ALA A 35 -3.87 -10.91 3.05
C ALA A 35 -4.60 -11.56 1.85
N LEU A 36 -4.54 -10.92 0.67
CA LEU A 36 -5.07 -11.46 -0.59
C LEU A 36 -4.34 -12.74 -1.03
N ALA A 37 -3.03 -12.81 -0.82
CA ALA A 37 -2.24 -14.00 -1.15
C ALA A 37 -2.64 -15.24 -0.32
N LEU A 38 -3.31 -15.06 0.82
CA LEU A 38 -3.80 -16.17 1.66
C LEU A 38 -5.08 -16.82 1.11
N ILE A 39 -5.82 -16.16 0.21
CA ILE A 39 -7.09 -16.66 -0.34
C ILE A 39 -6.96 -18.06 -0.97
N PRO A 40 -5.99 -18.35 -1.88
CA PRO A 40 -5.86 -19.68 -2.46
C PRO A 40 -5.58 -20.77 -1.41
N PHE A 41 -4.84 -20.44 -0.34
CA PHE A 41 -4.59 -21.39 0.76
C PHE A 41 -5.86 -21.66 1.57
N ALA A 42 -6.66 -20.63 1.83
CA ALA A 42 -7.95 -20.78 2.52
C ALA A 42 -8.93 -21.61 1.67
N TRP A 43 -8.97 -21.38 0.36
CA TRP A 43 -9.79 -22.15 -0.58
C TRP A 43 -9.37 -23.63 -0.62
N ASN A 44 -8.06 -23.89 -0.66
CA ASN A 44 -7.54 -25.26 -0.60
C ASN A 44 -7.88 -25.95 0.74
N ALA A 45 -7.73 -25.24 1.86
CA ALA A 45 -8.07 -25.77 3.18
C ALA A 45 -9.58 -26.06 3.34
N LEU A 46 -10.45 -25.24 2.74
CA LEU A 46 -11.89 -25.47 2.67
C LEU A 46 -12.21 -26.74 1.88
N GLN A 47 -11.61 -26.92 0.70
CA GLN A 47 -11.79 -28.13 -0.09
C GLN A 47 -11.29 -29.38 0.63
N ALA A 48 -10.22 -29.26 1.41
CA ALA A 48 -9.68 -30.34 2.24
C ALA A 48 -10.50 -30.61 3.53
N GLY A 49 -11.57 -29.84 3.79
CA GLY A 49 -12.38 -29.96 5.01
C GLY A 49 -11.65 -29.52 6.30
N ASN A 50 -10.50 -28.86 6.19
CA ASN A 50 -9.68 -28.46 7.33
C ASN A 50 -10.14 -27.11 7.90
N LEU A 51 -11.28 -27.12 8.58
CA LEU A 51 -11.87 -25.92 9.20
C LEU A 51 -10.94 -25.22 10.21
N PRO A 52 -10.15 -25.93 11.06
CA PRO A 52 -9.20 -25.27 11.96
C PRO A 52 -8.14 -24.44 11.22
N LEU A 53 -7.66 -24.94 10.07
CA LEU A 53 -6.69 -24.22 9.24
C LEU A 53 -7.32 -23.00 8.57
N VAL A 54 -8.54 -23.11 8.07
CA VAL A 54 -9.31 -21.98 7.52
C VAL A 54 -9.48 -20.88 8.57
N GLY A 55 -9.85 -21.25 9.80
CA GLY A 55 -9.97 -20.31 10.92
C GLY A 55 -8.65 -19.62 11.24
N SER A 56 -7.54 -20.36 11.28
CA SER A 56 -6.21 -19.81 11.49
C SER A 56 -5.79 -18.84 10.37
N LEU A 57 -6.07 -19.18 9.11
CA LEU A 57 -5.80 -18.33 7.95
C LEU A 57 -6.64 -17.05 7.96
N ALA A 58 -7.92 -17.15 8.33
CA ALA A 58 -8.81 -16.00 8.46
C ALA A 58 -8.34 -15.06 9.59
N LEU A 59 -7.96 -15.61 10.74
CA LEU A 59 -7.39 -14.85 11.86
C LEU A 59 -6.09 -14.15 11.45
N LEU A 60 -5.18 -14.88 10.79
CA LEU A 60 -3.91 -14.34 10.30
C LEU A 60 -4.13 -13.19 9.30
N SER A 61 -5.03 -13.38 8.32
CA SER A 61 -5.39 -12.34 7.35
C SER A 61 -5.93 -11.08 8.04
N THR A 62 -6.79 -11.26 9.05
CA THR A 62 -7.33 -10.16 9.85
C THR A 62 -6.22 -9.40 10.60
N LEU A 63 -5.29 -10.12 11.24
CA LEU A 63 -4.16 -9.52 11.96
C LEU A 63 -3.25 -8.72 11.01
N ILE A 64 -2.96 -9.24 9.82
CA ILE A 64 -2.16 -8.55 8.80
C ILE A 64 -2.83 -7.22 8.42
N LEU A 65 -4.14 -7.23 8.15
CA LEU A 65 -4.87 -6.00 7.80
C LEU A 65 -4.92 -4.99 8.94
N ILE A 66 -5.16 -5.45 10.17
CA ILE A 66 -5.14 -4.58 11.36
C ILE A 66 -3.76 -3.93 11.51
N LEU A 67 -2.67 -4.69 11.35
CA LEU A 67 -1.32 -4.17 11.46
C LEU A 67 -1.04 -3.07 10.41
N GLY A 68 -1.41 -3.33 9.15
CA GLY A 68 -1.33 -2.32 8.09
C GLY A 68 -2.14 -1.06 8.40
N ALA A 69 -3.36 -1.22 8.95
CA ALA A 69 -4.22 -0.11 9.33
C ALA A 69 -3.65 0.70 10.52
N VAL A 70 -3.07 0.02 11.51
CA VAL A 70 -2.42 0.65 12.67
C VAL A 70 -1.20 1.44 12.24
N ILE A 71 -0.33 0.89 11.38
CA ILE A 71 0.83 1.61 10.82
C ILE A 71 0.36 2.87 10.09
N ARG A 72 -0.67 2.74 9.24
CA ARG A 72 -1.25 3.89 8.53
C ARG A 72 -1.78 4.95 9.49
N ARG A 73 -2.45 4.54 10.57
CA ARG A 73 -3.00 5.45 11.60
C ARG A 73 -1.91 6.15 12.39
N ILE A 74 -0.83 5.45 12.77
CA ILE A 74 0.29 6.02 13.52
C ILE A 74 1.03 7.04 12.66
N ALA A 75 1.30 6.71 11.39
CA ALA A 75 2.00 7.62 10.51
C ALA A 75 1.18 8.90 10.23
N LYS A 76 -0.14 8.78 10.04
CA LYS A 76 -1.04 9.96 9.95
C LYS A 76 -1.11 10.83 11.21
N ARG A 77 -0.67 10.33 12.37
CA ARG A 77 -0.62 11.10 13.63
C ARG A 77 0.74 11.77 13.87
N ARG A 78 1.78 11.32 13.18
CA ARG A 78 3.16 11.85 13.33
C ARG A 78 3.52 12.92 12.31
N PHE A 79 2.76 13.01 11.21
CA PHE A 79 2.81 14.08 10.22
C PHE A 79 1.55 14.93 10.35
#